data_AF-A0A349H7J3-F1
#
_entry.id   AF-A0A349H7J3-F1
#
_cell.length_a   1.000
_cell.length_b   1.000
_cell.length_c   1.000
_cell.angle_alpha   90.00
_cell.angle_beta   90.00
_cell.angle_gamma   90.00
#
_symmetry.space_group_name_H-M   'P 1'
#
loop_
_entity.id
_entity.type
_entity.pdbx_description
1 polymer ?
#
loop_
_entity_poly.entity_id
_entity_poly.type
_entity_poly.pdbx_seq_one_letter_code
_entity_poly.pdbx_strand_id
1 'polypeptide(L)'
;RHEGEFRALAEQFAAADVPVSALWYDIDYMDEYRLFSWDRLDFPDPAGLNRELKDAGIHAVTIVDPGVKREPGYPVYDSGREKAVFCQTASGREYVGKVWPGDTVFPDFSLPAARAWWAAYLADFLRDSAVDG
;
A
#
# COMPACT_ATOMS: atom_id res chain seq x y z
N ARG A 1 -8.42 13.38 -5.06
CA ARG A 1 -7.63 14.24 -4.14
C ARG A 1 -6.18 13.94 -4.47
N HIS A 2 -5.45 14.94 -4.93
CA HIS A 2 -4.54 14.72 -6.04
C HIS A 2 -3.08 14.83 -5.61
N GLU A 3 -2.16 14.18 -6.32
CA GLU A 3 -0.70 14.29 -6.21
C GLU A 3 -0.18 15.72 -5.90
N GLY A 4 -0.86 16.76 -6.43
CA GLY A 4 -0.55 18.17 -6.17
C GLY A 4 -0.76 18.65 -4.72
N GLU A 5 -1.62 18.00 -3.93
CA GLU A 5 -1.84 18.32 -2.52
C GLU A 5 -0.59 18.04 -1.67
N PHE A 6 0.17 16.99 -2.01
CA PHE A 6 1.42 16.66 -1.33
C PHE A 6 2.51 17.70 -1.62
N ARG A 7 2.62 18.16 -2.88
CA ARG A 7 3.54 19.25 -3.26
C ARG A 7 3.18 20.54 -2.53
N ALA A 8 1.89 20.91 -2.56
CA ALA A 8 1.40 22.11 -1.91
C ALA A 8 1.63 22.06 -0.38
N LEU A 9 1.45 20.90 0.25
CA LEU A 9 1.70 20.73 1.67
C LEU A 9 3.18 20.88 2.01
N ALA A 10 4.08 20.26 1.24
CA ALA A 10 5.52 20.43 1.40
C ALA A 10 5.95 21.91 1.28
N GLU A 11 5.42 22.62 0.27
CA GLU A 11 5.67 24.06 0.09
C GLU A 11 5.14 24.90 1.26
N GLN A 12 3.99 24.54 1.83
CA GLN A 12 3.43 25.23 3.00
C GLN A 12 4.30 25.09 4.24
N PHE A 13 4.82 23.88 4.52
CA PHE A 13 5.76 23.68 5.62
C PHE A 13 7.04 24.51 5.43
N ALA A 14 7.59 24.52 4.22
CA ALA A 14 8.76 25.33 3.88
C ALA A 14 8.50 26.83 4.03
N ALA A 15 7.35 27.33 3.54
CA ALA A 15 6.97 28.73 3.63
C ALA A 15 6.70 29.19 5.08
N ALA A 16 6.24 28.27 5.94
CA ALA A 16 5.97 28.53 7.34
C ALA A 16 7.20 28.40 8.26
N ASP A 17 8.37 28.02 7.72
CA ASP A 17 9.58 27.68 8.49
C ASP A 17 9.29 26.60 9.56
N VAL A 18 8.43 25.64 9.23
CA VAL A 18 8.08 24.51 10.10
C VAL A 18 8.77 23.25 9.56
N PRO A 19 9.64 22.61 10.34
CA PRO A 19 10.29 21.37 9.93
C PRO A 19 9.28 20.25 9.66
N VAL A 20 9.45 19.56 8.53
CA VAL A 20 8.73 18.33 8.19
C VAL A 20 9.71 17.31 7.67
N SER A 21 9.66 16.09 8.22
CA SER A 21 10.57 15.00 7.81
C SER A 21 9.85 13.89 7.06
N ALA A 22 8.53 13.83 7.13
CA ALA A 22 7.75 12.84 6.40
C ALA A 22 6.32 13.31 6.11
N LEU A 23 5.76 12.87 4.99
CA LEU A 23 4.35 12.97 4.65
C LEU A 23 3.76 11.56 4.50
N TRP A 24 2.51 11.43 4.92
CA TRP A 24 1.85 10.13 5.04
C TRP A 24 0.67 10.04 4.07
N TYR A 25 0.64 8.95 3.30
CA TYR A 25 -0.51 8.56 2.49
C TYR A 25 -1.41 7.65 3.32
N ASP A 26 -2.62 8.12 3.60
CA ASP A 26 -3.70 7.27 4.13
C ASP A 26 -4.36 6.49 2.98
N ILE A 27 -5.37 5.68 3.27
CA ILE A 27 -6.00 4.68 2.40
C ILE A 27 -6.40 5.16 1.00
N ASP A 28 -6.63 6.46 0.81
CA ASP A 28 -7.11 7.06 -0.44
C ASP A 28 -6.13 6.91 -1.61
N TYR A 29 -4.85 6.58 -1.37
CA TYR A 29 -3.88 6.40 -2.45
C TYR A 29 -4.12 5.13 -3.28
N MET A 30 -4.82 4.14 -2.72
CA MET A 30 -4.98 2.82 -3.31
C MET A 30 -6.09 2.77 -4.36
N ASP A 31 -5.88 2.04 -5.46
CA ASP A 31 -6.92 1.77 -6.46
C ASP A 31 -7.99 0.84 -5.86
N GLU A 32 -9.20 1.37 -5.64
CA GLU A 32 -10.32 0.67 -5.00
C GLU A 32 -9.92 -0.09 -3.72
N TYR A 33 -9.02 0.51 -2.91
CA TYR A 33 -8.47 -0.06 -1.68
C TYR A 33 -7.73 -1.39 -1.86
N ARG A 34 -7.23 -1.68 -3.07
CA ARG A 34 -6.34 -2.81 -3.35
C ARG A 34 -4.94 -2.52 -2.82
N LEU A 35 -4.40 -3.44 -2.02
CA LEU A 35 -3.04 -3.35 -1.53
C LEU A 35 -2.02 -3.28 -2.68
N PHE A 36 -0.87 -2.66 -2.41
CA PHE A 36 0.24 -2.57 -3.36
C PHE A 36 -0.16 -1.98 -4.73
N SER A 37 -1.11 -1.05 -4.72
CA SER A 37 -1.62 -0.38 -5.91
C SER A 37 -1.65 1.14 -5.69
N TRP A 38 -1.81 1.88 -6.79
CA TRP A 38 -2.03 3.32 -6.78
C TRP A 38 -3.24 3.64 -7.64
N ASP A 39 -4.16 4.47 -7.16
CA ASP A 39 -5.16 5.10 -8.00
C ASP A 39 -4.43 6.02 -9.00
N ARG A 40 -4.39 5.60 -10.27
CA ARG A 40 -3.66 6.32 -11.33
C ARG A 40 -4.38 7.56 -11.84
N LEU A 41 -5.64 7.78 -11.46
CA LEU A 41 -6.35 9.03 -11.73
C LEU A 41 -5.87 10.13 -10.78
N ASP A 42 -5.75 9.80 -9.49
CA ASP A 42 -5.31 10.75 -8.46
C ASP A 42 -3.77 10.84 -8.33
N PHE A 43 -3.08 9.74 -8.59
CA PHE A 43 -1.61 9.59 -8.56
C PHE A 43 -1.08 8.99 -9.87
N PRO A 44 -1.01 9.78 -10.95
CA PRO A 44 -0.48 9.31 -12.23
C PRO A 44 1.00 8.90 -12.14
N ASP A 45 1.84 9.65 -11.41
CA ASP A 45 3.26 9.33 -11.20
C ASP A 45 3.67 9.45 -9.70
N PRO A 46 3.26 8.50 -8.85
CA PRO A 46 3.58 8.51 -7.43
C PRO A 46 5.09 8.41 -7.19
N ALA A 47 5.81 7.70 -8.05
CA ALA A 47 7.26 7.55 -7.92
C ALA A 47 7.99 8.87 -8.23
N GLY A 48 7.51 9.64 -9.21
CA GLY A 48 7.97 11.01 -9.47
C GLY A 48 7.76 11.92 -8.26
N LEU A 49 6.53 11.98 -7.75
CA LEU A 49 6.20 12.75 -6.55
C LEU A 49 7.10 12.38 -5.36
N ASN A 50 7.24 11.09 -5.05
CA ASN A 50 8.01 10.65 -3.90
C ASN A 50 9.51 10.96 -4.02
N ARG A 51 10.07 10.93 -5.23
CA ARG A 51 11.45 11.40 -5.47
C ARG A 51 11.59 12.90 -5.24
N GLU A 52 10.63 13.70 -5.72
CA GLU A 52 10.63 15.15 -5.48
C GLU A 52 10.57 15.48 -3.98
N LEU A 53 9.70 14.81 -3.23
CA LEU A 53 9.62 14.97 -1.78
C LEU A 53 10.94 14.59 -1.10
N LYS A 54 11.54 13.48 -1.52
CA LYS A 54 12.82 13.01 -0.98
C LYS A 54 13.97 13.97 -1.26
N ASP A 55 14.01 14.57 -2.45
CA ASP A 55 14.99 15.60 -2.80
C ASP A 55 14.82 16.88 -1.94
N ALA A 56 13.60 17.15 -1.47
CA ALA A 56 13.31 18.20 -0.48
C ALA A 56 13.58 17.77 0.98
N GLY A 57 14.11 16.56 1.22
CA GLY A 57 14.39 16.03 2.55
C GLY A 57 13.16 15.49 3.29
N ILE A 58 12.07 15.23 2.58
CA ILE A 58 10.79 14.75 3.12
C ILE A 58 10.58 13.30 2.69
N HIS A 59 10.44 12.40 3.65
CA HIS A 59 10.16 10.99 3.39
C HIS A 59 8.68 10.74 3.07
N ALA A 60 8.42 9.85 2.11
CA ALA A 60 7.08 9.38 1.79
C ALA A 60 6.77 8.09 2.57
N VAL A 61 5.65 8.05 3.30
CA VAL A 61 5.21 6.88 4.08
C VAL A 61 3.79 6.49 3.72
N THR A 62 3.53 5.21 3.47
CA THR A 62 2.19 4.71 3.09
C THR A 62 1.61 3.79 4.15
N ILE A 63 0.30 3.90 4.41
CA ILE A 63 -0.41 2.84 5.13
C ILE A 63 -0.45 1.55 4.29
N VAL A 64 -0.30 0.39 4.94
CA VAL A 64 -0.54 -0.92 4.31
C VAL A 64 -1.40 -1.77 5.25
N ASP A 65 -2.63 -2.05 4.85
CA ASP A 65 -3.54 -2.91 5.62
C ASP A 65 -3.21 -4.40 5.45
N PRO A 66 -3.56 -5.27 6.41
CA PRO A 66 -3.33 -6.71 6.27
C PRO A 66 -4.39 -7.43 5.42
N GLY A 67 -5.50 -6.76 5.08
CA GLY A 67 -6.62 -7.35 4.35
C GLY A 67 -6.42 -7.30 2.83
N VAL A 68 -6.30 -8.46 2.19
CA VAL A 68 -6.24 -8.58 0.72
C VAL A 68 -7.66 -8.69 0.16
N LYS A 69 -8.05 -7.76 -0.71
CA LYS A 69 -9.35 -7.77 -1.41
C LYS A 69 -9.59 -9.13 -2.06
N ARG A 70 -10.72 -9.77 -1.76
CA ARG A 70 -11.08 -11.09 -2.26
C ARG A 70 -11.68 -10.97 -3.66
N GLU A 71 -10.83 -10.80 -4.66
CA GLU A 71 -11.23 -10.51 -6.04
C GLU A 71 -10.44 -11.38 -7.04
N PRO A 72 -11.08 -12.37 -7.69
CA PRO A 72 -10.42 -13.13 -8.75
C PRO A 72 -9.93 -12.22 -9.88
N GLY A 73 -8.70 -12.44 -10.35
CA GLY A 73 -8.03 -11.60 -11.35
C GLY A 73 -7.15 -10.51 -10.73
N TYR A 74 -7.26 -10.24 -9.42
CA TYR A 74 -6.34 -9.35 -8.72
C TYR A 74 -5.06 -10.10 -8.35
N PRO A 75 -3.86 -9.71 -8.87
CA PRO A 75 -2.65 -10.53 -8.77
C PRO A 75 -2.21 -10.88 -7.35
N VAL A 76 -2.42 -9.97 -6.38
CA VAL A 76 -2.06 -10.22 -4.98
C VAL A 76 -2.96 -11.32 -4.40
N TYR A 77 -4.27 -11.25 -4.64
CA TYR A 77 -5.19 -12.29 -4.20
C TYR A 77 -4.90 -13.63 -4.88
N ASP A 78 -4.81 -13.65 -6.20
CA ASP A 78 -4.62 -14.88 -6.96
C ASP A 78 -3.30 -15.59 -6.59
N SER A 79 -2.19 -14.85 -6.45
CA SER A 79 -0.90 -15.43 -6.05
C SER A 79 -0.90 -15.94 -4.62
N GLY A 80 -1.61 -15.26 -3.70
CA GLY A 80 -1.76 -15.71 -2.33
C GLY A 80 -2.55 -17.02 -2.23
N ARG A 81 -3.57 -17.20 -3.08
CA ARG A 81 -4.32 -18.46 -3.19
C ARG A 81 -3.45 -19.58 -3.73
N GLU A 82 -2.72 -19.33 -4.81
CA GLU A 82 -1.82 -20.31 -5.42
C GLU A 82 -0.76 -20.82 -4.40
N LYS A 83 -0.26 -19.92 -3.56
CA LYS A 83 0.74 -20.24 -2.53
C LYS A 83 0.14 -20.72 -1.20
N ALA A 84 -1.19 -20.78 -1.08
CA ALA A 84 -1.92 -21.17 0.13
C ALA A 84 -1.47 -20.40 1.39
N VAL A 85 -1.30 -19.08 1.27
CA VAL A 85 -0.77 -18.23 2.37
C VAL A 85 -1.84 -17.54 3.21
N PHE A 86 -3.12 -17.70 2.87
CA PHE A 86 -4.20 -17.08 3.62
C PHE A 86 -4.66 -17.92 4.81
N CYS A 87 -5.08 -17.25 5.88
CA CYS A 87 -5.76 -17.85 7.01
C CYS A 87 -6.96 -18.68 6.55
N GLN A 88 -7.11 -19.87 7.15
CA GLN A 88 -8.22 -20.77 6.85
C GLN A 88 -9.11 -20.97 8.08
N THR A 89 -10.39 -21.23 7.84
CA THR A 89 -11.31 -21.73 8.86
C THR A 89 -10.99 -23.20 9.20
N ALA A 90 -11.60 -23.71 10.28
CA ALA A 90 -11.48 -25.13 10.64
C ALA A 90 -11.95 -26.10 9.53
N SER A 91 -12.76 -25.64 8.57
CA SER A 91 -13.21 -26.44 7.43
C SER A 91 -12.26 -26.39 6.23
N GLY A 92 -11.09 -25.76 6.36
CA GLY A 92 -10.10 -25.60 5.28
C GLY A 92 -10.49 -24.60 4.19
N ARG A 93 -11.49 -23.74 4.44
CA ARG A 93 -11.85 -22.63 3.53
C ARG A 93 -11.09 -21.37 3.94
N GLU A 94 -10.85 -20.46 3.00
CA GLU A 94 -10.35 -19.12 3.33
C GLU A 94 -11.22 -18.47 4.41
N TYR A 95 -10.57 -17.87 5.41
CA TYR A 95 -11.26 -16.98 6.34
C TYR A 95 -11.54 -15.65 5.64
N VAL A 96 -12.82 -15.27 5.56
CA VAL A 96 -13.27 -14.05 4.91
C VAL A 96 -13.81 -13.09 5.95
N GLY A 97 -13.23 -11.89 5.99
CA GLY A 97 -13.71 -10.76 6.78
C GLY A 97 -14.21 -9.62 5.89
N LYS A 98 -14.53 -8.49 6.51
CA LYS A 98 -14.87 -7.24 5.82
C LYS A 98 -14.03 -6.09 6.36
N VAL A 99 -13.30 -5.42 5.47
CA VAL A 99 -12.50 -4.22 5.75
C VAL A 99 -12.73 -3.21 4.60
N TRP A 100 -11.84 -2.24 4.39
CA TRP A 100 -11.99 -1.17 3.38
C TRP A 100 -12.40 -1.64 1.98
N PRO A 101 -11.75 -2.66 1.37
CA PRO A 101 -12.13 -3.12 0.02
C PRO A 101 -13.37 -4.04 0.00
N GLY A 102 -14.08 -4.21 1.13
CA GLY A 102 -15.17 -5.17 1.27
C GLY A 102 -14.67 -6.56 1.68
N ASP A 103 -15.14 -7.61 1.00
CA ASP A 103 -14.76 -8.99 1.32
C ASP A 103 -13.25 -9.18 1.17
N THR A 104 -12.62 -9.68 2.22
CA THR A 104 -11.16 -9.68 2.37
C THR A 104 -10.66 -11.00 2.96
N VAL A 105 -9.50 -11.45 2.49
CA VAL A 105 -8.75 -12.57 3.07
C VAL A 105 -7.48 -12.04 3.73
N PHE A 106 -6.97 -12.78 4.70
CA PHE A 106 -5.87 -12.33 5.56
C PHE A 106 -4.69 -13.27 5.41
N PRO A 107 -3.48 -12.76 5.12
CA PRO A 107 -2.27 -13.58 5.13
C PRO A 107 -2.04 -14.17 6.52
N ASP A 108 -1.73 -15.46 6.59
CA ASP A 108 -1.34 -16.12 7.82
C ASP A 108 0.14 -15.87 8.11
N PHE A 109 0.44 -14.76 8.76
CA PHE A 109 1.80 -14.36 9.09
C PHE A 109 2.52 -15.31 10.06
N SER A 110 1.85 -16.34 10.62
CA SER A 110 2.54 -17.42 11.35
C SER A 110 3.35 -18.31 10.39
N LEU A 111 2.94 -18.41 9.12
CA LEU A 111 3.61 -19.18 8.09
C LEU A 111 4.84 -18.43 7.53
N PRO A 112 6.02 -19.06 7.49
CA PRO A 112 7.19 -18.48 6.81
C PRO A 112 6.94 -18.13 5.35
N ALA A 113 6.15 -18.96 4.65
CA ALA A 113 5.79 -18.74 3.25
C ALA A 113 4.95 -17.46 3.05
N ALA A 114 4.01 -17.18 3.96
CA ALA A 114 3.20 -15.96 3.92
C ALA A 114 4.05 -14.72 4.15
N ARG A 115 4.98 -14.76 5.13
CA ARG A 115 5.91 -13.64 5.38
C ARG A 115 6.82 -13.37 4.19
N ALA A 116 7.36 -14.41 3.57
CA ALA A 116 8.19 -14.27 2.38
C ALA A 116 7.41 -13.72 1.17
N TRP A 117 6.19 -14.22 0.96
CA TRP A 117 5.28 -13.73 -0.09
C TRP A 117 4.92 -12.26 0.10
N TRP A 118 4.55 -11.86 1.32
CA TRP A 118 4.22 -10.48 1.65
C TRP A 118 5.43 -9.56 1.49
N ALA A 119 6.59 -9.96 2.00
CA ALA A 119 7.82 -9.18 1.89
C ALA A 119 8.23 -8.92 0.43
N ALA A 120 7.99 -9.87 -0.47
CA ALA A 120 8.25 -9.68 -1.90
C ALA A 120 7.34 -8.59 -2.50
N TYR A 121 6.03 -8.65 -2.24
CA TYR A 121 5.10 -7.62 -2.69
C TYR A 121 5.41 -6.24 -2.11
N LEU A 122 5.72 -6.18 -0.81
CA LEU A 122 6.09 -4.93 -0.15
C LEU A 122 7.40 -4.36 -0.72
N ALA A 123 8.41 -5.20 -0.95
CA ALA A 123 9.69 -4.76 -1.51
C ALA A 123 9.52 -4.22 -2.95
N ASP A 124 8.69 -4.88 -3.76
CA ASP A 124 8.38 -4.42 -5.11
C ASP A 124 7.61 -3.10 -5.07
N PHE A 125 6.59 -2.99 -4.22
CA PHE A 125 5.80 -1.77 -4.06
C PHE A 125 6.66 -0.58 -3.62
N LEU A 126 7.49 -0.74 -2.58
CA LEU A 126 8.37 0.33 -2.07
C LEU A 126 9.34 0.81 -3.15
N ARG A 127 9.97 -0.12 -3.86
CA ARG A 127 10.94 0.19 -4.93
C ARG A 127 10.27 0.90 -6.10
N ASP A 128 9.17 0.36 -6.60
CA ASP A 128 8.52 0.85 -7.80
C ASP A 128 7.78 2.19 -7.55
N SER A 129 7.36 2.42 -6.30
CA SER A 129 6.69 3.65 -5.86
C SER A 129 7.64 4.70 -5.28
N ALA A 130 8.91 4.36 -5.07
CA ALA A 130 9.90 5.20 -4.37
C ALA A 130 9.45 5.69 -2.97
N VAL A 131 8.65 4.88 -2.27
CA VAL A 131 8.19 5.16 -0.90
C VAL A 131 9.26 4.71 0.10
N ASP A 132 9.42 5.43 1.21
CA ASP A 132 10.48 5.19 2.20
C ASP A 132 10.07 4.28 3.36
N GLY A 133 8.76 4.11 3.62
CA GLY A 133 8.26 3.25 4.70
C GLY A 133 6.75 3.06 4.74
#